data_AF-A0A3N7DYG1-F1
#
_entry.id   AF-A0A3N7DYG1-F1
#
_cell.length_a   1.000
_cell.length_b   1.000
_cell.length_c   1.000
_cell.angle_alpha   90.00
_cell.angle_beta   90.00
_cell.angle_gamma   90.00
#
_symmetry.space_group_name_H-M   'P 1'
#
loop_
_entity.id
_entity.type
_entity.pdbx_description
1 polymer ?
#
loop_
_entity_poly.entity_id
_entity_poly.type
_entity_poly.pdbx_seq_one_letter_code
_entity_poly.pdbx_strand_id
1 'polypeptide(L)'
;MIKVSVMYPYVADARFDHAYYRDKHMPLLKARMGDACLSYTIDKGLAGGAPGSPPTYVGMCHVFSESVEAFQKAFGPHMKEIMGDVKNYTDIAPVMQISEVVVG
;
A
#
# COMPACT_ATOMS: atom_id res chain seq x y z
N MET A 1 15.15 -4.33 -9.08
CA MET A 1 14.29 -4.16 -7.89
C MET A 1 13.01 -3.46 -8.32
N ILE A 2 11.88 -3.91 -7.79
CA ILE A 2 10.58 -3.30 -8.06
C ILE A 2 10.01 -2.61 -6.81
N LYS A 3 9.07 -1.70 -7.06
CA LYS A 3 8.22 -1.06 -6.07
C LYS A 3 6.76 -1.31 -6.42
N VAL A 4 6.04 -2.02 -5.57
CA VAL A 4 4.59 -2.19 -5.67
C VAL A 4 3.92 -1.12 -4.84
N SER A 5 3.24 -0.20 -5.51
CA SER A 5 2.54 0.93 -4.89
C SER A 5 1.04 0.62 -4.82
N VAL A 6 0.46 0.82 -3.63
CA VAL A 6 -0.97 0.73 -3.39
C VAL A 6 -1.43 2.09 -2.90
N MET A 7 -2.29 2.76 -3.67
CA MET A 7 -2.62 4.17 -3.49
C MET A 7 -4.13 4.33 -3.39
N TYR A 8 -4.62 4.93 -2.32
CA TYR A 8 -6.06 5.06 -2.04
C TYR A 8 -6.55 6.46 -2.44
N PRO A 9 -7.34 6.62 -3.51
CA PRO A 9 -7.81 7.93 -3.94
C PRO A 9 -8.53 8.65 -2.81
N TYR A 10 -8.22 9.93 -2.63
CA TYR A 10 -8.91 10.74 -1.63
C TYR A 10 -10.39 10.91 -2.03
N VAL A 11 -11.27 10.66 -1.08
CA VAL A 11 -12.71 10.95 -1.16
C VAL A 11 -13.08 11.68 0.12
N ALA A 12 -13.78 12.82 0.00
CA ALA A 12 -14.20 13.60 1.15
C ALA A 12 -15.02 12.73 2.12
N ASP A 13 -14.72 12.85 3.41
CA ASP A 13 -15.37 12.12 4.52
C ASP A 13 -15.31 10.58 4.44
N ALA A 14 -14.58 10.02 3.47
CA ALA A 14 -14.40 8.58 3.37
C ALA A 14 -13.53 8.05 4.52
N ARG A 15 -13.90 6.88 5.02
CA ARG A 15 -13.18 6.20 6.10
C ARG A 15 -11.81 5.74 5.64
N PHE A 16 -10.77 6.13 6.38
CA PHE A 16 -9.43 5.56 6.27
C PHE A 16 -8.74 5.55 7.65
N ASP A 17 -8.66 4.39 8.28
CA ASP A 17 -7.98 4.21 9.55
C ASP A 17 -6.46 4.00 9.33
N HIS A 18 -5.70 5.10 9.42
CA HIS A 18 -4.25 5.05 9.30
C HIS A 18 -3.55 4.26 10.42
N ALA A 19 -4.14 4.18 11.62
CA ALA A 19 -3.53 3.44 12.73
C ALA A 19 -3.65 1.93 12.46
N TYR A 20 -4.84 1.46 12.07
CA TYR A 20 -5.02 0.06 11.67
C TYR A 20 -4.14 -0.29 10.46
N TYR A 21 -4.10 0.58 9.45
CA TYR A 21 -3.28 0.36 8.26
C TYR A 21 -1.79 0.18 8.61
N ARG A 22 -1.25 1.03 9.50
CA ARG A 22 0.14 0.99 9.96
C ARG A 22 0.44 -0.19 10.89
N ASP A 23 -0.42 -0.43 11.88
CA ASP A 23 -0.11 -1.30 13.02
C ASP A 23 -0.62 -2.74 12.84
N LYS A 24 -1.50 -2.99 11.85
CA LYS A 24 -2.10 -4.30 11.58
C LYS A 24 -1.91 -4.75 10.13
N HIS A 25 -2.39 -3.96 9.18
CA HIS A 25 -2.45 -4.39 7.78
C HIS A 25 -1.05 -4.57 7.16
N MET A 26 -0.21 -3.54 7.25
CA MET A 26 1.14 -3.60 6.65
C MET A 26 2.07 -4.62 7.35
N PRO A 27 2.03 -4.78 8.69
CA PRO A 27 2.71 -5.89 9.37
C PRO A 27 2.23 -7.28 8.93
N LEU A 28 0.92 -7.46 8.71
CA LEU A 28 0.37 -8.70 8.17
C LEU A 28 0.97 -9.00 6.78
N LEU A 29 0.95 -8.02 5.87
CA LEU A 29 1.55 -8.14 4.55
C LEU A 29 3.04 -8.52 4.64
N LYS A 30 3.82 -7.81 5.46
CA LYS A 30 5.26 -8.11 5.65
C LYS A 30 5.47 -9.53 6.17
N ALA A 31 4.66 -9.97 7.14
CA ALA A 31 4.77 -11.30 7.71
C ALA A 31 4.45 -12.41 6.70
N ARG A 32 3.47 -12.19 5.81
CA ARG A 32 3.10 -13.14 4.75
C ARG A 32 4.12 -13.17 3.61
N MET A 33 4.67 -12.03 3.24
CA MET A 33 5.66 -11.95 2.17
C MET A 33 7.07 -12.38 2.61
N GLY A 34 7.38 -12.35 3.90
CA GLY A 34 8.71 -12.71 4.40
C GLY A 34 9.80 -11.89 3.72
N ASP A 35 10.84 -12.57 3.26
CA ASP A 35 12.02 -11.95 2.63
C ASP A 35 11.74 -11.34 1.26
N ALA A 36 10.62 -11.71 0.61
CA ALA A 36 10.22 -11.08 -0.65
C ALA A 36 9.72 -9.64 -0.47
N CYS A 37 9.40 -9.22 0.75
CA CYS A 37 9.21 -7.82 1.10
C CYS A 37 10.49 -7.32 1.78
N LEU A 38 11.35 -6.70 0.97
CA LEU A 38 12.65 -6.18 1.40
C LEU A 38 12.46 -5.04 2.41
N SER A 39 11.53 -4.14 2.10
CA SER A 39 11.11 -3.03 2.95
C SER A 39 9.74 -2.53 2.50
N TYR A 40 9.09 -1.72 3.33
CA TYR A 40 7.91 -0.97 2.92
C TYR A 40 7.85 0.41 3.56
N THR A 41 7.11 1.31 2.94
CA THR A 41 6.77 2.63 3.47
C THR A 41 5.26 2.82 3.54
N ILE A 42 4.83 3.77 4.36
CA ILE A 42 3.42 4.16 4.52
C ILE A 42 3.37 5.68 4.51
N ASP A 43 2.55 6.22 3.61
CA ASP A 43 2.36 7.67 3.47
C ASP A 43 0.93 8.04 3.85
N LYS A 44 0.79 9.14 4.59
CA LYS A 44 -0.50 9.78 4.87
C LYS A 44 -0.59 11.05 4.04
N GLY A 45 -1.64 11.15 3.21
CA GLY A 45 -1.89 12.34 2.39
C GLY A 45 -2.14 13.57 3.25
N LEU A 46 -1.44 14.66 2.94
CA LEU A 46 -1.58 15.95 3.66
C LEU A 46 -2.21 17.03 2.78
N ALA A 47 -1.74 17.18 1.54
CA ALA A 47 -2.20 18.19 0.59
C ALA A 47 -1.87 17.77 -0.85
N GLY A 48 -2.48 18.46 -1.81
CA GLY A 48 -2.12 18.37 -3.23
C GLY A 48 -1.12 19.46 -3.65
N GLY A 49 -0.92 19.62 -4.96
CA GLY A 49 0.08 20.55 -5.50
C GLY A 49 -0.32 22.03 -5.45
N ALA A 50 -1.60 22.35 -5.27
CA ALA A 50 -2.07 23.72 -5.12
C ALA A 50 -2.30 24.07 -3.64
N PRO A 51 -2.07 25.32 -3.21
CA PRO A 51 -2.36 25.76 -1.85
C PRO A 51 -3.80 25.41 -1.43
N GLY A 52 -3.95 24.69 -0.32
CA GLY A 52 -5.25 24.31 0.23
C GLY A 52 -5.98 23.17 -0.51
N SER A 53 -5.40 22.60 -1.58
CA SER A 53 -6.03 21.46 -2.25
C SER A 53 -5.88 20.17 -1.42
N PRO A 54 -6.89 19.28 -1.42
CA PRO A 54 -6.76 17.99 -0.77
C PRO A 54 -5.67 17.14 -1.44
N PRO A 55 -5.14 16.11 -0.76
CA PRO A 55 -4.20 15.18 -1.39
C PRO A 55 -4.89 14.39 -2.51
N THR A 56 -4.13 13.94 -3.50
CA THR A 56 -4.64 13.02 -4.52
C THR A 56 -4.99 11.65 -3.92
N TYR A 57 -4.17 11.20 -2.96
CA TYR A 57 -4.36 9.93 -2.24
C TYR A 57 -4.40 10.18 -0.73
N VAL A 58 -5.40 9.62 -0.05
CA VAL A 58 -5.52 9.74 1.42
C VAL A 58 -4.44 8.93 2.14
N GLY A 59 -4.04 7.80 1.57
CA GLY A 59 -2.97 6.96 2.06
C GLY A 59 -2.33 6.16 0.93
N MET A 60 -1.06 5.80 1.12
CA MET A 60 -0.32 4.96 0.18
C MET A 60 0.61 4.02 0.95
N CYS A 61 0.93 2.88 0.36
CA CYS A 61 2.13 2.14 0.72
C CYS A 61 2.97 1.81 -0.51
N HIS A 62 4.25 1.59 -0.26
CA HIS A 62 5.19 1.15 -1.26
C HIS A 62 5.98 -0.04 -0.74
N VAL A 63 5.80 -1.20 -1.36
CA VAL A 63 6.45 -2.46 -1.01
C VAL A 63 7.60 -2.72 -1.99
N PHE A 64 8.81 -2.90 -1.48
CA PHE A 64 9.98 -3.18 -2.29
C PHE A 64 10.25 -4.69 -2.34
N SER A 65 10.51 -5.20 -3.55
CA SER A 65 10.80 -6.61 -3.81
C SER A 65 11.89 -6.72 -4.89
N GLU A 66 12.63 -7.82 -4.90
CA GLU A 66 13.70 -8.04 -5.89
C GLU A 66 13.18 -8.03 -7.33
N SER A 67 12.05 -8.71 -7.58
CA SER A 67 11.42 -8.84 -8.89
C SER A 67 9.89 -9.01 -8.80
N VAL A 68 9.21 -8.94 -9.94
CA VAL A 68 7.76 -9.18 -10.04
C VAL A 68 7.43 -10.62 -9.67
N GLU A 69 8.24 -11.57 -10.13
CA GLU A 69 8.07 -13.00 -9.86
C GLU A 69 8.21 -13.32 -8.37
N ALA A 70 9.20 -12.73 -7.71
CA ALA A 70 9.41 -12.88 -6.26
C ALA A 70 8.20 -12.34 -5.49
N PHE A 71 7.69 -11.15 -5.87
CA PHE A 71 6.49 -10.58 -5.29
C PHE A 71 5.28 -11.49 -5.47
N GLN A 72 4.99 -11.92 -6.70
CA GLN A 72 3.82 -12.74 -7.02
C GLN A 72 3.83 -14.09 -6.30
N LYS A 73 4.99 -14.75 -6.24
CA LYS A 73 5.16 -16.03 -5.55
C LYS A 73 4.90 -15.91 -4.05
N ALA A 74 5.33 -14.83 -3.43
CA ALA A 74 5.15 -14.61 -2.00
C ALA A 74 3.74 -14.07 -1.65
N PHE A 75 3.20 -13.17 -2.47
CA PHE A 75 1.90 -12.53 -2.23
C PHE A 75 0.72 -13.42 -2.62
N GLY A 76 0.81 -14.12 -3.75
CA GLY A 76 -0.30 -14.89 -4.35
C GLY A 76 -1.01 -15.86 -3.40
N PRO A 77 -0.28 -16.71 -2.65
CA PRO A 77 -0.88 -17.64 -1.68
C PRO A 77 -1.67 -16.95 -0.55
N HIS A 78 -1.38 -15.69 -0.27
CA HIS A 78 -1.95 -14.92 0.85
C HIS A 78 -2.89 -13.79 0.40
N MET A 79 -3.09 -13.63 -0.90
CA MET A 79 -3.89 -12.55 -1.50
C MET A 79 -5.29 -12.44 -0.88
N LYS A 80 -5.98 -13.57 -0.68
CA LYS A 80 -7.35 -13.56 -0.13
C LYS A 80 -7.41 -13.03 1.30
N GLU A 81 -6.42 -13.35 2.12
CA GLU A 81 -6.32 -12.87 3.50
C GLU A 81 -6.01 -11.37 3.52
N ILE A 82 -5.01 -10.94 2.77
CA ILE A 82 -4.58 -9.53 2.71
C ILE A 82 -5.69 -8.65 2.16
N MET A 83 -6.33 -9.05 1.05
CA MET A 83 -7.44 -8.29 0.47
C MET A 83 -8.69 -8.31 1.37
N GLY A 84 -8.91 -9.39 2.11
CA GLY A 84 -10.00 -9.51 3.08
C GLY A 84 -9.86 -8.59 4.30
N ASP A 85 -8.63 -8.15 4.60
CA ASP A 85 -8.33 -7.25 5.71
C ASP A 85 -8.56 -5.76 5.34
N VAL A 86 -8.65 -5.42 4.05
CA VAL A 86 -8.82 -4.03 3.58
C VAL A 86 -10.04 -3.33 4.20
N LYS A 87 -11.17 -4.05 4.25
CA LYS A 87 -12.43 -3.54 4.84
C LYS A 87 -12.28 -3.09 6.29
N ASN A 88 -11.27 -3.58 7.02
CA ASN A 88 -11.09 -3.25 8.42
C ASN A 88 -10.63 -1.80 8.62
N TYR A 89 -9.96 -1.19 7.63
CA TYR A 89 -9.50 0.21 7.73
C TYR A 89 -10.08 1.16 6.69
N THR A 90 -10.57 0.68 5.54
CA THR A 90 -11.16 1.55 4.53
C THR A 90 -12.16 0.83 3.64
N ASP A 91 -13.04 1.60 3.00
CA ASP A 91 -13.94 1.15 1.92
C ASP A 91 -13.48 1.67 0.55
N ILE A 92 -12.35 2.40 0.51
CA ILE A 92 -11.78 2.97 -0.70
C ILE A 92 -11.11 1.86 -1.51
N ALA A 93 -11.49 1.72 -2.77
CA ALA A 93 -10.78 0.85 -3.72
C ALA A 93 -9.41 1.47 -4.06
N PRO A 94 -8.29 0.78 -3.79
CA PRO A 94 -6.98 1.30 -4.14
C PRO A 94 -6.68 1.16 -5.64
N VAL A 95 -5.74 1.97 -6.11
CA VAL A 95 -5.02 1.75 -7.37
C VAL A 95 -3.71 1.04 -7.04
N MET A 96 -3.42 -0.04 -7.77
CA MET A 96 -2.15 -0.77 -7.67
C MET A 96 -1.28 -0.49 -8.88
N GLN A 97 0.01 -0.23 -8.64
CA GLN A 97 1.00 -0.03 -9.69
C GLN A 97 2.29 -0.77 -9.33
N ILE A 98 2.83 -1.53 -10.27
CA ILE A 98 4.16 -2.12 -10.18
C ILE A 98 5.11 -1.24 -10.98
N SER A 99 6.25 -0.86 -10.39
CA SER A 99 7.23 0.02 -11.01
C SER A 99 8.63 -0.55 -10.86
N GLU A 100 9.48 -0.32 -11.86
CA GLU A 100 10.92 -0.44 -11.70
C GLU A 100 11.43 0.71 -10.82
N VAL A 101 12.31 0.39 -9.87
CA VAL A 101 13.04 1.43 -9.12
C VAL A 101 14.26 1.82 -9.94
N VAL A 102 14.18 2.97 -10.61
CA VAL A 102 15.27 3.51 -11.44
C VAL A 102 16.38 4.14 -10.58
N VAL A 103 16.02 4.72 -9.44
CA VAL A 103 16.91 5.29 -8.41
C VAL A 103 16.26 5.10 -7.04
N GLY A 104 17.01 4.72 -6.01
CA GLY A 104 16.50 4.52 -4.65
C GLY A 104 17.56 4.11 -3.64
#